data_AF-A0A127F4Z9-F1
#
_entry.id   AF-A0A127F4Z9-F1
#
_cell.length_a   1.000
_cell.length_b   1.000
_cell.length_c   1.000
_cell.angle_alpha   90.00
_cell.angle_beta   90.00
_cell.angle_gamma   90.00
#
_symmetry.space_group_name_H-M   'P 1'
#
loop_
_entity.id
_entity.type
_entity.pdbx_description
1 polymer ?
#
loop_
_entity_poly.entity_id
_entity_poly.type
_entity_poly.pdbx_seq_one_letter_code
_entity_poly.pdbx_strand_id
1 'polypeptide(L)' 'MLSDENRALLRLMRDRQPRTLQELAELSGRAASNLSRTLRNLEQHGLVRLHRSPDTRAVRPEALATEFLVVLD' A
#
# COMPACT_ATOMS: atom_id res chain seq x y z
N MET A 1 -4.49 9.46 10.45
CA MET A 1 -3.06 9.66 10.76
C MET A 1 -2.28 8.45 10.29
N LEU A 2 -1.20 8.65 9.51
CA LEU A 2 -0.30 7.55 9.10
C LEU A 2 0.29 6.89 10.36
N SER A 3 -0.10 5.64 10.64
CA SER A 3 0.50 4.84 11.71
C SER A 3 1.91 4.37 11.32
N ASP A 4 2.70 3.93 12.30
CA ASP A 4 4.00 3.31 12.03
C ASP A 4 3.89 2.07 11.15
N GLU A 5 2.82 1.28 11.31
CA GLU A 5 2.54 0.14 10.46
C GLU A 5 2.30 0.55 9.00
N ASN A 6 1.60 1.64 8.76
CA ASN A 6 1.36 2.13 7.40
C ASN A 6 2.65 2.72 6.80
N ARG A 7 3.49 3.38 7.60
CA ARG A 7 4.84 3.81 7.17
C ARG A 7 5.72 2.61 6.79
N ALA A 8 5.74 1.56 7.61
CA ALA A 8 6.48 0.34 7.33
C ALA A 8 5.95 -0.36 6.05
N LEU A 9 4.63 -0.39 5.86
CA LEU A 9 4.01 -0.95 4.67
C LEU A 9 4.39 -0.18 3.39
N LEU A 10 4.42 1.16 3.45
CA LEU A 10 4.85 1.99 2.32
C LEU A 10 6.32 1.76 1.96
N ARG A 11 7.20 1.66 2.97
CA ARG A 11 8.62 1.30 2.76
C ARG A 11 8.75 -0.09 2.12
N LEU A 12 8.01 -1.07 2.62
CA LEU A 12 8.02 -2.43 2.07
C LEU A 12 7.57 -2.45 0.61
N MET A 13 6.51 -1.72 0.25
CA MET A 13 6.05 -1.59 -1.14
C MET A 13 7.11 -0.97 -2.04
N ARG A 14 7.82 0.06 -1.57
CA ARG A 14 8.91 0.70 -2.31
C ARG A 14 10.11 -0.23 -2.50
N ASP A 15 10.53 -0.89 -1.43
CA ASP A 15 11.77 -1.66 -1.42
C ASP A 15 11.60 -3.01 -2.14
N ARG A 16 10.39 -3.59 -2.11
CA ARG A 16 10.11 -4.91 -2.70
C ARG A 16 9.30 -4.87 -3.99
N GLN A 17 8.64 -3.75 -4.30
CA GLN A 17 7.82 -3.55 -5.50
C GLN A 17 6.90 -4.74 -5.81
N PRO A 18 6.05 -5.16 -4.85
CA PRO A 18 5.21 -6.34 -5.02
C PRO A 18 4.30 -6.17 -6.23
N ARG A 19 4.13 -7.26 -6.97
CA ARG A 19 3.34 -7.34 -8.21
C ARG A 19 1.87 -7.57 -7.92
N THR A 20 1.53 -8.07 -6.73
CA THR A 20 0.15 -8.34 -6.33
C THR A 20 -0.13 -7.98 -4.87
N LEU A 21 -1.41 -7.81 -4.52
CA LEU A 21 -1.87 -7.65 -3.14
C LEU A 21 -1.56 -8.90 -2.29
N GLN A 22 -1.61 -10.09 -2.90
CA GLN A 22 -1.30 -11.36 -2.25
C GLN A 22 0.18 -11.41 -1.84
N GLU A 23 1.07 -11.04 -2.75
CA GLU A 23 2.51 -10.96 -2.47
C GLU A 23 2.82 -9.93 -1.38
N LEU A 24 2.15 -8.77 -1.40
CA LEU A 24 2.30 -7.78 -0.32
C LEU A 24 1.78 -8.33 1.03
N ALA A 25 0.72 -9.15 1.02
CA ALA A 25 0.21 -9.81 2.22
C ALA A 25 1.24 -10.77 2.83
N GLU A 26 1.86 -11.58 1.99
CA GLU A 26 2.93 -12.50 2.39
C GLU A 26 4.15 -11.76 2.94
N LEU A 27 4.62 -10.73 2.21
CA LEU A 27 5.78 -9.93 2.63
C LEU A 27 5.56 -9.15 3.93
N SER A 28 4.33 -8.69 4.18
CA SER A 28 4.00 -7.91 5.37
C SER A 28 3.50 -8.76 6.54
N GLY A 29 3.20 -10.04 6.33
CA GLY A 29 2.54 -10.90 7.31
C GLY A 29 1.12 -10.49 7.66
N ARG A 30 0.48 -9.63 6.84
CA ARG A 30 -0.86 -9.09 7.09
C ARG A 30 -1.88 -9.75 6.17
N ALA A 31 -3.09 -9.97 6.67
CA ALA A 31 -4.19 -10.47 5.84
C ALA A 31 -4.48 -9.52 4.65
N ALA A 32 -4.68 -10.09 3.46
CA ALA A 32 -4.97 -9.32 2.24
C ALA A 32 -6.24 -8.46 2.36
N SER A 33 -7.25 -8.91 3.12
CA SER A 33 -8.48 -8.14 3.39
C SER A 33 -8.23 -6.89 4.24
N ASN A 34 -7.25 -6.93 5.15
CA ASN A 34 -6.83 -5.77 5.93
C ASN A 34 -6.07 -4.79 5.05
N LEU A 35 -5.12 -5.31 4.25
CA LEU A 35 -4.35 -4.50 3.32
C LEU A 35 -5.24 -3.82 2.28
N SER A 36 -6.24 -4.49 1.74
CA SER A 36 -7.17 -3.89 0.76
C SER A 36 -7.85 -2.63 1.32
N ARG A 37 -8.32 -2.69 2.57
CA ARG A 37 -8.95 -1.54 3.25
C ARG A 37 -7.96 -0.42 3.51
N THR A 38 -6.78 -0.76 4.05
CA THR A 38 -5.71 0.21 4.30
C THR A 38 -5.27 0.89 3.00
N LEU A 39 -4.97 0.13 1.96
CA LEU A 39 -4.47 0.65 0.68
C LEU A 39 -5.49 1.53 -0.03
N ARG A 40 -6.79 1.22 0.08
CA ARG A 40 -7.84 2.10 -0.45
C ARG A 40 -7.87 3.45 0.26
N ASN A 41 -7.71 3.46 1.58
CA ASN A 41 -7.60 4.71 2.32
C ASN A 41 -6.31 5.47 1.94
N LEU A 42 -5.16 4.79 1.86
CA LEU A 42 -3.90 5.40 1.44
C LEU A 42 -3.96 5.94 0.00
N GLU A 43 -4.69 5.27 -0.90
CA GLU A 43 -4.95 5.73 -2.27
C GLU A 43 -5.81 6.99 -2.31
N GLN A 44 -6.86 7.08 -1.49
CA GLN A 44 -7.67 8.30 -1.34
C GLN A 44 -6.85 9.51 -0.86
N HIS A 45 -5.81 9.26 -0.08
CA HIS A 45 -4.88 10.28 0.39
C HIS A 45 -3.69 10.51 -0.55
N GLY A 46 -3.68 9.89 -1.74
CA GLY A 46 -2.62 10.08 -2.74
C GLY A 46 -1.27 9.43 -2.39
N LEU A 47 -1.24 8.55 -1.39
CA LEU A 47 0.00 7.93 -0.88
C LEU A 47 0.35 6.64 -1.63
N VAL A 48 -0.65 6.00 -2.23
CA VAL A 48 -0.55 4.73 -2.97
C VAL A 48 -1.36 4.85 -4.26
N ARG A 49 -0.93 4.15 -5.31
CA ARG A 49 -1.74 3.87 -6.51
C ARG A 49 -2.00 2.37 -6.60
N LEU A 50 -3.27 2.00 -6.84
CA LEU A 50 -3.63 0.61 -7.10
C LEU A 50 -3.84 0.39 -8.59
N HIS A 51 -2.91 -0.34 -9.20
CA HIS A 51 -3.01 -0.72 -10.61
C HIS A 51 -3.82 -2.00 -10.72
N ARG A 52 -5.00 -1.89 -11.32
CA ARG A 52 -5.90 -3.03 -11.56
C ARG A 52 -5.63 -3.58 -12.94
N SER A 53 -5.41 -4.88 -13.04
CA SER A 53 -5.33 -5.54 -14.34
C SER A 53 -6.72 -5.59 -14.98
N PRO A 54 -6.85 -5.31 -16.28
CA PRO A 54 -8.13 -5.48 -17.00
C PRO A 54 -8.46 -6.97 -17.21
N ASP A 55 -7.44 -7.82 -17.36
CA ASP A 55 -7.61 -9.24 -17.71
C ASP A 55 -7.64 -10.17 -16.49
N THR A 56 -7.26 -9.67 -15.31
CA THR A 56 -7.19 -10.48 -14.09
C THR A 56 -7.72 -9.71 -12.89
N ARG A 57 -8.08 -10.44 -11.82
CA ARG A 57 -8.46 -9.83 -10.53
C ARG A 57 -7.25 -9.32 -9.73
N ALA A 58 -6.05 -9.38 -10.29
CA ALA A 58 -4.84 -8.93 -9.61
C ALA A 58 -4.84 -7.41 -9.47
N VAL A 59 -4.36 -6.96 -8.31
CA VAL A 59 -4.13 -5.56 -8.00
C VAL A 59 -2.67 -5.42 -7.61
N ARG A 60 -1.92 -4.60 -8.36
CA ARG A 60 -0.55 -4.24 -8.04
C ARG A 60 -0.54 -2.94 -7.25
N PRO A 61 -0.12 -2.94 -5.98
CA PRO A 61 0.02 -1.72 -5.21
C PRO A 61 1.35 -1.04 -5.50
N GLU A 62 1.35 0.29 -5.57
CA GLU A 62 2.55 1.12 -5.76
C GLU A 62 2.54 2.27 -4.77
N ALA A 63 3.58 2.38 -3.95
CA ALA A 63 3.75 3.54 -3.07
C ALA A 63 4.18 4.74 -3.93
N LEU A 64 3.39 5.82 -3.89
CA LEU A 64 3.64 7.01 -4.72
C LEU A 64 4.58 8.02 -4.09
N ALA A 65 4.73 7.95 -2.77
CA ALA A 65 5.36 9.04 -2.06
C ALA A 65 6.67 8.64 -1.42
N THR A 66 7.61 9.55 -1.62
CA THR A 66 8.98 9.49 -1.15
C THR A 66 9.18 10.28 0.15
N GLU A 67 8.37 11.31 0.44
CA GLU A 67 8.42 12.10 1.66
C GLU A 67 7.05 12.72 1.99
N PHE A 68 6.69 12.78 3.28
CA PHE A 68 5.50 13.50 3.74
C PHE A 68 5.80 14.28 5.02
N LEU A 69 5.38 15.54 5.05
CA LEU A 69 5.26 16.33 6.29
C LEU A 69 3.91 15.98 6.93
N VAL A 70 3.92 15.35 8.10
CA VAL A 70 2.70 15.19 8.90
C VAL A 70 2.58 16.43 9.79
N VAL A 71 1.62 17.31 9.49
CA VAL A 71 1.23 18.39 10.42
C VAL A 71 0.22 17.80 11.39
N LEU A 72 0.59 17.77 12.67
CA LEU A 72 -0.31 17.43 13.77
C LEU A 72 -0.86 18.76 14.30
N ASP A 73 -2.18 18.93 14.26
CA ASP A 73 -2.90 19.90 15.09
C ASP A 73 -3.15 19.31 16.49
#